data_AF-G6YI07-F1
#
_entry.id   AF-G6YI07-F1
#
_cell.length_a   1.000
_cell.length_b   1.000
_cell.length_c   1.000
_cell.angle_alpha   90.00
_cell.angle_beta   90.00
_cell.angle_gamma   90.00
#
_symmetry.space_group_name_H-M   'P 1'
#
loop_
_entity.id
_entity.type
_entity.pdbx_description
1 polymer ?
#
loop_
_entity_poly.entity_id
_entity_poly.type
_entity_poly.pdbx_seq_one_letter_code
_entity_poly.pdbx_strand_id
1 'polypeptide(L)'
;STVTLHVNCLLNFSRWLVENDKQGIAPRLQDKSLDDDVKELERNGGSSSIVPALKYLKTYQAGALAPTIGRTVPTPYPDDAALIKEYKSAAPSSGLSPYTAMNYASALSSFGHYLRQNNMPGIAARLHDKSLDEDVIRYPSTDKRAGIALAHLRKSLPRSEALEPERQIATVPRAVGSPVALPGEGYDQDQLWEMLEEAGL
;
A
#
# COMPACT_ATOMS: atom_id res chain seq x y z
N SER A 1 20.63 -9.86 2.57
CA SER A 1 19.32 -10.14 3.22
C SER A 1 19.55 -10.56 4.66
N THR A 2 18.66 -10.19 5.59
CA THR A 2 18.80 -10.44 7.04
C THR A 2 18.92 -11.93 7.38
N VAL A 3 18.33 -12.82 6.57
CA VAL A 3 18.43 -14.28 6.74
C VAL A 3 19.86 -14.77 6.55
N THR A 4 20.56 -14.33 5.50
CA THR A 4 21.96 -14.70 5.24
C THR A 4 22.88 -14.24 6.36
N LEU A 5 22.61 -13.06 6.94
CA LEU A 5 23.36 -12.56 8.09
C LEU A 5 23.19 -13.46 9.32
N HIS A 6 21.96 -13.85 9.67
CA HIS A 6 21.71 -14.71 10.83
C HIS A 6 22.32 -16.10 10.67
N VAL A 7 22.24 -16.70 9.48
CA VAL A 7 22.87 -18.01 9.21
C VAL A 7 24.39 -17.91 9.37
N ASN A 8 25.02 -16.88 8.78
CA ASN A 8 26.45 -16.67 8.92
C ASN A 8 26.87 -16.45 10.39
N CYS A 9 26.06 -15.74 11.18
CA CYS A 9 26.32 -15.56 12.61
C CYS A 9 26.26 -16.88 13.38
N LEU A 10 25.28 -17.75 13.12
CA LEU A 10 25.17 -19.06 13.76
C LEU A 10 26.32 -20.00 13.38
N LEU A 11 26.76 -19.96 12.12
CA LEU A 11 27.91 -20.74 11.65
C LEU A 11 29.22 -20.25 12.30
N ASN A 12 29.42 -18.93 12.36
CA ASN A 12 30.59 -18.35 13.04
C ASN A 12 30.59 -18.66 14.53
N PHE A 13 29.44 -18.59 15.20
CA PHE A 13 29.33 -18.96 16.60
C PHE A 13 29.58 -20.46 16.83
N SER A 14 29.08 -21.32 15.95
CA SER A 14 29.35 -22.76 16.02
C SER A 14 30.85 -23.06 15.87
N ARG A 15 31.54 -22.34 14.98
CA ARG A 15 33.00 -22.45 14.82
C ARG A 15 33.73 -22.00 16.09
N TRP A 16 33.36 -20.84 16.62
CA TRP A 16 33.96 -20.33 17.85
C TRP A 16 33.77 -21.31 19.03
N LEU A 17 32.60 -21.94 19.17
CA LEU A 17 32.37 -22.95 20.21
C LEU A 17 33.34 -24.13 20.08
N VAL A 18 33.58 -24.62 18.86
CA VAL A 18 34.55 -25.70 18.59
C VAL A 18 35.98 -25.24 18.90
N GLU A 19 36.35 -24.02 18.51
CA GLU A 19 37.68 -23.44 18.79
C GLU A 19 37.95 -23.24 20.28
N ASN A 20 36.91 -23.18 21.12
CA ASN A 20 37.02 -22.97 22.57
C ASN A 20 36.65 -24.24 23.37
N ASP A 21 36.67 -25.42 22.75
CA ASP A 21 36.35 -26.71 23.38
C ASP A 21 34.97 -26.76 24.08
N LYS A 22 34.01 -25.97 23.57
CA LYS A 22 32.64 -25.89 24.10
C LYS A 22 31.71 -26.79 23.31
N GLN A 23 30.66 -27.27 23.99
CA GLN A 23 29.59 -28.01 23.32
C GLN A 23 28.89 -27.14 22.27
N GLY A 24 28.58 -27.76 21.12
CA GLY A 24 27.87 -27.11 20.02
C GLY A 24 26.47 -26.63 20.41
N ILE A 25 25.81 -25.89 19.52
CA ILE A 25 24.51 -25.26 19.79
C ILE A 25 23.40 -26.29 20.02
N ALA A 26 23.32 -27.33 19.18
CA ALA A 26 22.22 -28.30 19.16
C ALA A 26 21.92 -28.99 20.51
N PRO A 27 22.90 -29.59 21.23
CA PRO A 27 22.63 -30.30 22.48
C PRO A 27 22.13 -29.42 23.62
N ARG A 28 22.30 -28.10 23.52
CA ARG A 28 22.07 -27.14 24.60
C ARG A 28 21.37 -25.87 24.14
N LEU A 29 20.58 -25.99 23.07
CA LEU A 29 19.85 -24.86 22.50
C LEU A 29 18.89 -24.20 23.49
N GLN A 30 18.34 -24.96 24.45
CA GLN A 30 17.47 -24.44 25.52
C GLN A 30 18.20 -24.22 26.85
N ASP A 31 19.50 -24.48 26.90
CA ASP A 31 20.31 -24.31 28.10
C ASP A 31 20.76 -22.85 28.23
N LYS A 32 20.78 -22.34 29.47
CA LYS A 32 21.28 -21.00 29.80
C LYS A 32 22.79 -20.88 29.59
N SER A 33 23.52 -21.99 29.62
CA SER A 33 24.97 -22.00 29.35
C SER A 33 25.31 -21.42 27.99
N LEU A 34 24.41 -21.53 27.01
CA LEU A 34 24.58 -20.96 25.68
C LEU A 34 24.50 -19.42 25.69
N ASP A 35 23.73 -18.82 26.61
CA ASP A 35 23.61 -17.37 26.74
C ASP A 35 24.87 -16.75 27.36
N ASP A 36 25.58 -17.49 28.22
CA ASP A 36 26.85 -17.04 28.78
C ASP A 36 27.99 -17.08 27.75
N ASP A 37 28.00 -18.08 26.88
CA ASP A 37 28.93 -18.17 25.76
C ASP A 37 28.71 -17.08 24.71
N VAL A 38 27.46 -16.63 24.52
CA VAL A 38 27.17 -15.47 23.68
C VAL A 38 27.77 -14.20 24.27
N LYS A 39 27.63 -13.98 25.58
CA LYS A 39 28.25 -12.82 26.24
C LYS A 39 29.78 -12.89 26.16
N GLU A 40 30.36 -14.08 26.24
CA GLU A 40 31.80 -14.28 26.06
C GLU A 40 32.24 -13.95 24.63
N LEU A 41 31.51 -14.44 23.63
CA LEU A 41 31.74 -14.10 22.22
C LEU A 41 31.64 -12.58 21.98
N GLU A 42 30.63 -11.91 22.53
CA GLU A 42 30.44 -10.46 22.40
C GLU A 42 31.60 -9.66 23.01
N ARG A 43 32.13 -10.10 24.17
CA ARG A 43 33.33 -9.49 24.77
C ARG A 43 34.59 -9.66 23.90
N ASN A 44 34.63 -10.72 23.10
CA ASN A 44 35.74 -11.03 22.19
C ASN A 44 35.54 -10.45 20.78
N GLY A 45 34.65 -9.46 20.61
CA GLY A 45 34.42 -8.79 19.33
C GLY A 45 33.46 -9.52 18.38
N GLY A 46 32.67 -10.45 18.91
CA GLY A 46 31.63 -11.16 18.18
C GLY A 46 30.52 -10.28 17.65
N SER A 47 29.78 -10.79 16.67
CA SER A 47 28.64 -10.07 16.09
C SER A 47 27.46 -10.03 17.06
N SER A 48 26.94 -8.82 17.32
CA SER A 48 25.69 -8.60 18.08
C SER A 48 24.44 -9.21 17.44
N SER A 49 24.55 -9.67 16.19
CA SER A 49 23.46 -10.36 15.48
C SER A 49 23.28 -11.83 15.91
N ILE A 50 24.14 -12.36 16.80
CA ILE A 50 24.02 -13.73 17.31
C ILE A 50 22.81 -13.91 18.24
N VAL A 51 22.53 -12.93 19.11
CA VAL A 51 21.39 -12.94 20.04
C VAL A 51 20.06 -13.08 19.29
N PRO A 52 19.73 -12.23 18.29
CA PRO A 52 18.50 -12.41 17.54
C PRO A 52 18.50 -13.73 16.75
N ALA A 53 19.61 -14.17 16.18
CA ALA A 53 19.69 -15.42 15.44
C ALA A 53 19.39 -16.66 16.32
N LEU A 54 19.96 -16.71 17.53
CA LEU A 54 19.68 -17.78 18.50
C LEU A 54 18.24 -17.73 19.00
N LYS A 55 17.69 -16.53 19.24
CA LYS A 55 16.27 -16.38 19.59
C LYS A 55 15.36 -17.01 18.53
N TYR A 56 15.61 -16.73 17.25
CA TYR A 56 14.85 -17.33 16.15
C TYR A 56 15.00 -18.86 16.11
N LEU A 57 16.21 -19.37 16.31
CA LEU A 57 16.48 -20.80 16.33
C LEU A 57 15.77 -21.51 17.49
N LYS A 58 15.80 -20.93 18.71
CA LYS A 58 15.08 -21.42 19.89
C LYS A 58 13.57 -21.44 19.65
N THR A 59 13.01 -20.39 19.03
CA THR A 59 11.57 -20.35 18.69
C THR A 59 11.20 -21.40 17.64
N TYR A 60 12.08 -21.65 16.66
CA TYR A 60 11.86 -22.67 15.63
C TYR A 60 11.85 -24.08 16.23
N GLN A 61 12.85 -24.42 17.07
CA GLN A 61 12.94 -25.74 17.69
C GLN A 61 11.79 -26.03 18.65
N ALA A 62 11.35 -25.04 19.43
CA ALA A 62 10.29 -25.22 20.42
C ALA A 62 8.91 -25.51 19.79
N GLY A 63 8.79 -25.56 18.46
CA GLY A 63 7.50 -25.57 17.77
C GLY A 63 6.66 -24.31 18.04
N ALA A 64 7.24 -23.34 18.76
CA ALA A 64 6.62 -22.07 19.15
C ALA A 64 6.71 -21.03 18.03
N LEU A 65 7.43 -21.34 16.95
CA LEU A 65 6.92 -20.99 15.64
C LEU A 65 5.66 -21.82 15.40
N ALA A 66 4.53 -21.33 15.94
CA ALA A 66 3.32 -21.31 15.12
C ALA A 66 3.78 -20.98 13.70
N PRO A 67 3.48 -21.81 12.69
CA PRO A 67 4.09 -21.74 11.36
C PRO A 67 4.12 -20.28 11.00
N THR A 68 5.30 -19.66 10.97
CA THR A 68 5.60 -18.23 10.82
C THR A 68 4.39 -17.31 10.53
N ILE A 69 3.34 -17.21 11.38
CA ILE A 69 1.92 -16.99 10.93
C ILE A 69 1.83 -17.16 9.41
N GLY A 70 1.90 -18.41 8.90
CA GLY A 70 2.39 -18.72 7.57
C GLY A 70 1.87 -17.70 6.59
N ARG A 71 2.69 -16.68 6.28
CA ARG A 71 2.25 -15.32 5.90
C ARG A 71 0.78 -15.35 5.54
N THR A 72 -0.14 -15.15 6.50
CA THR A 72 -1.57 -15.18 6.17
C THR A 72 -1.70 -14.15 5.07
N VAL A 73 -1.89 -14.62 3.84
CA VAL A 73 -1.90 -13.75 2.67
C VAL A 73 -2.97 -12.72 3.02
N PRO A 74 -2.63 -11.43 3.15
CA PRO A 74 -3.61 -10.47 3.63
C PRO A 74 -4.84 -10.59 2.75
N THR A 75 -5.99 -10.79 3.39
CA THR A 75 -7.27 -10.97 2.71
C THR A 75 -8.10 -9.71 2.91
N PRO A 76 -7.81 -8.62 2.18
CA PRO A 76 -8.64 -7.42 2.21
C PRO A 76 -10.02 -7.70 1.60
N TYR A 77 -10.89 -6.70 1.56
CA TYR A 77 -12.14 -6.81 0.80
C TYR A 77 -11.87 -7.10 -0.69
N PRO A 78 -12.79 -7.76 -1.42
CA PRO A 78 -12.62 -8.05 -2.84
C PRO A 78 -12.33 -6.79 -3.69
N ASP A 79 -13.03 -5.69 -3.40
CA ASP A 79 -12.85 -4.42 -4.12
C ASP A 79 -11.45 -3.82 -3.86
N ASP A 80 -10.98 -3.89 -2.61
CA ASP A 80 -9.62 -3.49 -2.25
C ASP A 80 -8.58 -4.36 -2.97
N ALA A 81 -8.81 -5.68 -3.05
CA ALA A 81 -7.91 -6.59 -3.75
C ALA A 81 -7.82 -6.28 -5.25
N ALA A 82 -8.94 -5.95 -5.89
CA ALA A 82 -8.97 -5.51 -7.29
C ALA A 82 -8.22 -4.19 -7.49
N LEU A 83 -8.52 -3.19 -6.65
CA LEU A 83 -7.86 -1.88 -6.64
C LEU A 83 -6.34 -1.99 -6.47
N ILE A 84 -5.88 -2.82 -5.51
CA ILE A 84 -4.46 -3.04 -5.23
C ILE A 84 -3.77 -3.77 -6.39
N LYS A 85 -4.46 -4.72 -7.02
CA LYS A 85 -3.91 -5.44 -8.18
C LYS A 85 -3.69 -4.50 -9.36
N GLU A 86 -4.67 -3.65 -9.66
CA GLU A 86 -4.57 -2.64 -10.72
C GLU A 86 -3.45 -1.64 -10.42
N TYR A 87 -3.42 -1.11 -9.20
CA TYR A 87 -2.36 -0.23 -8.73
C TYR A 87 -0.96 -0.85 -8.93
N LYS A 88 -0.78 -2.11 -8.54
CA LYS A 88 0.50 -2.81 -8.67
C LYS A 88 0.95 -2.93 -10.13
N SER A 89 0.03 -3.12 -11.08
CA SER A 89 0.34 -3.18 -12.51
C SER A 89 0.61 -1.81 -13.12
N ALA A 90 -0.11 -0.76 -12.69
CA ALA A 90 -0.03 0.56 -13.30
C ALA A 90 1.09 1.43 -12.71
N ALA A 91 1.41 1.28 -11.41
CA ALA A 91 2.38 2.12 -10.72
C ALA A 91 3.78 2.14 -11.37
N PRO A 92 4.33 1.02 -11.88
CA PRO A 92 5.61 1.05 -12.57
C PRO A 92 5.64 1.96 -13.81
N SER A 93 4.55 1.97 -14.58
CA SER A 93 4.40 2.84 -15.76
C SER A 93 4.31 4.32 -15.40
N SER A 94 3.97 4.65 -14.14
CA SER A 94 3.96 6.01 -13.60
C SER A 94 5.31 6.46 -13.00
N GLY A 95 6.39 5.68 -13.21
CA GLY A 95 7.74 6.01 -12.75
C GLY A 95 8.11 5.45 -11.38
N LEU A 96 7.25 4.65 -10.76
CA LEU A 96 7.56 3.98 -9.49
C LEU A 96 8.41 2.72 -9.75
N SER A 97 9.44 2.44 -8.93
CA SER A 97 10.19 1.19 -9.14
C SER A 97 9.27 -0.04 -8.95
N PRO A 98 9.43 -1.12 -9.74
CA PRO A 98 8.61 -2.33 -9.56
C PRO A 98 8.68 -2.91 -8.14
N TYR A 99 9.85 -2.82 -7.51
CA TYR A 99 10.04 -3.24 -6.13
C TYR A 99 9.26 -2.37 -5.13
N THR A 100 9.25 -1.06 -5.34
CA THR A 100 8.48 -0.12 -4.52
C THR A 100 6.97 -0.34 -4.69
N ALA A 101 6.50 -0.51 -5.94
CA ALA A 101 5.10 -0.81 -6.23
C ALA A 101 4.63 -2.11 -5.55
N MET A 102 5.47 -3.15 -5.56
CA MET A 102 5.21 -4.39 -4.84
C MET A 102 5.10 -4.18 -3.32
N ASN A 103 6.01 -3.41 -2.72
CA ASN A 103 5.99 -3.12 -1.29
C ASN A 103 4.76 -2.30 -0.89
N TYR A 104 4.38 -1.31 -1.69
CA TYR A 104 3.17 -0.51 -1.45
C TYR A 104 1.90 -1.34 -1.58
N ALA A 105 1.80 -2.18 -2.62
CA ALA A 105 0.68 -3.11 -2.76
C ALA A 105 0.58 -4.08 -1.56
N SER A 106 1.72 -4.57 -1.05
CA SER A 106 1.73 -5.42 0.15
C SER A 106 1.28 -4.65 1.40
N ALA A 107 1.71 -3.40 1.56
CA ALA A 107 1.30 -2.56 2.70
C ALA A 107 -0.20 -2.25 2.67
N LEU A 108 -0.74 -1.90 1.48
CA LEU A 108 -2.17 -1.70 1.27
C LEU A 108 -2.98 -2.97 1.54
N SER A 109 -2.47 -4.14 1.15
CA SER A 109 -3.15 -5.42 1.39
C SER A 109 -3.25 -5.74 2.89
N SER A 110 -2.16 -5.54 3.64
CA SER A 110 -2.16 -5.73 5.09
C SER A 110 -3.07 -4.73 5.81
N PHE A 111 -3.07 -3.46 5.36
CA PHE A 111 -3.96 -2.45 5.91
C PHE A 111 -5.44 -2.76 5.61
N GLY A 112 -5.79 -3.10 4.37
CA GLY A 112 -7.16 -3.49 4.01
C GLY A 112 -7.63 -4.76 4.75
N HIS A 113 -6.72 -5.70 5.01
CA HIS A 113 -7.01 -6.86 5.86
C HIS A 113 -7.31 -6.44 7.30
N TYR A 114 -6.53 -5.51 7.87
CA TYR A 114 -6.81 -4.94 9.19
C TYR A 114 -8.18 -4.24 9.22
N LEU A 115 -8.54 -3.46 8.20
CA LEU A 115 -9.85 -2.82 8.12
C LEU A 115 -10.98 -3.86 8.17
N ARG A 116 -10.84 -4.92 7.38
CA ARG A 116 -11.79 -6.04 7.36
C ARG A 116 -11.91 -6.75 8.70
N GLN A 117 -10.79 -7.05 9.36
CA GLN A 117 -10.80 -7.69 10.69
C GLN A 117 -11.51 -6.85 11.76
N ASN A 118 -11.52 -5.53 11.59
CA ASN A 118 -12.16 -4.58 12.50
C ASN A 118 -13.56 -4.14 12.03
N ASN A 119 -14.13 -4.81 11.02
CA ASN A 119 -15.44 -4.48 10.44
C ASN A 119 -15.55 -3.01 9.95
N MET A 120 -14.43 -2.43 9.52
CA MET A 120 -14.39 -1.09 8.97
C MET A 120 -14.54 -1.14 7.44
N PRO A 121 -15.13 -0.11 6.80
CA PRO A 121 -15.19 -0.06 5.33
C PRO A 121 -13.79 -0.19 4.71
N GLY A 122 -13.70 -0.84 3.54
CA GLY A 122 -12.43 -1.07 2.83
C GLY A 122 -11.79 0.22 2.30
N ILE A 123 -10.58 0.09 1.76
CA ILE A 123 -9.84 1.20 1.14
C ILE A 123 -10.62 1.78 -0.06
N ALA A 124 -11.17 0.92 -0.93
CA ALA A 124 -11.89 1.33 -2.14
C ALA A 124 -13.13 2.17 -1.81
N ALA A 125 -13.87 1.80 -0.76
CA ALA A 125 -15.11 2.46 -0.36
C ALA A 125 -14.91 3.91 0.10
N ARG A 126 -13.69 4.27 0.52
CA ARG A 126 -13.40 5.53 1.19
C ARG A 126 -12.01 6.05 0.89
N LEU A 127 -11.54 5.80 -0.34
CA LEU A 127 -10.18 6.14 -0.78
C LEU A 127 -9.83 7.61 -0.53
N HIS A 128 -10.79 8.52 -0.73
CA HIS A 128 -10.61 9.96 -0.54
C HIS A 128 -11.23 10.50 0.76
N ASP A 129 -11.73 9.63 1.64
CA ASP A 129 -12.27 10.04 2.93
C ASP A 129 -11.14 10.20 3.95
N LYS A 130 -11.19 11.30 4.73
CA LYS A 130 -10.24 11.59 5.82
C LYS A 130 -10.22 10.50 6.89
N SER A 131 -11.34 9.83 7.14
CA SER A 131 -11.45 8.74 8.13
C SER A 131 -10.47 7.60 7.84
N LEU A 132 -10.07 7.41 6.58
CA LEU A 132 -9.08 6.42 6.20
C LEU A 132 -7.67 6.80 6.69
N ASP A 133 -7.34 8.09 6.74
CA ASP A 133 -6.07 8.58 7.28
C ASP A 133 -5.99 8.41 8.80
N GLU A 134 -7.11 8.62 9.49
CA GLU A 134 -7.24 8.35 10.94
C GLU A 134 -7.05 6.86 11.26
N ASP A 135 -7.53 5.98 10.39
CA ASP A 135 -7.31 4.53 10.52
C ASP A 135 -5.86 4.12 10.27
N VAL A 136 -5.18 4.78 9.33
CA VAL A 136 -3.74 4.56 9.11
C VAL A 136 -2.94 4.94 10.36
N ILE A 137 -3.34 6.00 11.08
CA ILE A 137 -2.70 6.40 12.34
C ILE A 137 -2.93 5.35 13.44
N ARG A 138 -4.12 4.74 13.48
CA ARG A 138 -4.48 3.70 14.46
C ARG A 138 -3.99 2.30 14.09
N TYR A 139 -3.53 2.10 12.86
CA TYR A 139 -3.05 0.81 12.37
C TYR A 139 -1.80 0.36 13.15
N PRO A 140 -1.83 -0.79 13.85
CA PRO A 140 -0.75 -1.22 14.74
C PRO A 140 0.43 -1.81 13.96
N SER A 141 1.07 -0.97 13.13
CA SER A 141 2.26 -1.31 12.36
C SER A 141 3.36 -0.28 12.62
N THR A 142 4.59 -0.76 12.77
CA THR A 142 5.78 0.10 12.80
C THR A 142 6.15 0.65 11.42
N ASP A 143 5.53 0.11 10.36
CA ASP A 143 5.78 0.49 8.98
C ASP A 143 4.83 1.58 8.49
N LYS A 144 5.39 2.77 8.23
CA LYS A 144 4.64 3.94 7.72
C LYS A 144 4.21 3.79 6.25
N ARG A 145 4.61 2.70 5.57
CA ARG A 145 4.32 2.50 4.15
C ARG A 145 2.84 2.47 3.81
N ALA A 146 1.94 2.07 4.72
CA ALA A 146 0.50 2.08 4.44
C ALA A 146 0.00 3.49 4.07
N GLY A 147 0.37 4.52 4.85
CA GLY A 147 0.01 5.91 4.57
C GLY A 147 0.68 6.46 3.30
N ILE A 148 1.96 6.13 3.09
CA ILE A 148 2.69 6.56 1.89
C ILE A 148 2.07 5.94 0.63
N ALA A 149 1.76 4.64 0.69
CA ALA A 149 1.11 3.91 -0.39
C ALA A 149 -0.28 4.47 -0.67
N LEU A 150 -1.05 4.85 0.36
CA LEU A 150 -2.37 5.45 0.20
C LEU A 150 -2.29 6.81 -0.51
N ALA A 151 -1.34 7.66 -0.11
CA ALA A 151 -1.09 8.93 -0.79
C ALA A 151 -0.72 8.73 -2.27
N HIS A 152 0.13 7.73 -2.56
CA HIS A 152 0.49 7.39 -3.93
C HIS A 152 -0.70 6.85 -4.72
N LEU A 153 -1.52 5.98 -4.11
CA LEU A 153 -2.71 5.39 -4.72
C LEU A 153 -3.70 6.48 -5.15
N ARG A 154 -3.96 7.46 -4.28
CA ARG A 154 -4.79 8.64 -4.56
C ARG A 154 -4.24 9.51 -5.68
N LYS A 155 -2.91 9.62 -5.80
CA LYS A 155 -2.27 10.37 -6.89
C LYS A 155 -2.35 9.62 -8.22
N SER A 156 -2.27 8.30 -8.20
CA SER A 156 -2.35 7.47 -9.42
C SER A 156 -3.78 7.31 -9.95
N LEU A 157 -4.78 7.49 -9.09
CA LEU A 157 -6.20 7.44 -9.46
C LEU A 157 -6.78 8.84 -9.26
N PRO A 158 -6.73 9.72 -10.28
CA PRO A 158 -7.44 10.98 -10.19
C PRO A 158 -8.90 10.69 -9.88
N ARG A 159 -9.45 11.38 -8.87
CA ARG A 159 -10.86 11.31 -8.50
C ARG A 159 -11.68 11.55 -9.77
N SER A 160 -12.22 10.49 -10.35
CA SER A 160 -13.13 10.63 -11.47
C SER A 160 -14.38 11.35 -10.95
N GLU A 161 -14.70 12.44 -11.62
CA GLU A 161 -15.94 13.23 -11.60
C GLU A 161 -17.15 12.49 -10.99
N ALA A 162 -17.33 12.57 -9.68
CA ALA A 162 -18.53 12.10 -9.01
C ALA A 162 -18.92 13.14 -7.96
N LEU A 163 -20.04 13.80 -8.25
CA LEU A 163 -20.76 14.84 -7.50
C LEU A 163 -20.35 16.29 -7.80
N GLU A 164 -20.90 16.85 -8.88
CA GLU A 164 -21.73 18.04 -8.73
C GLU A 164 -23.18 17.63 -9.08
N PRO A 165 -24.05 17.34 -8.10
CA PRO A 165 -25.47 17.55 -8.31
C PRO A 165 -25.70 19.07 -8.21
N GLU A 166 -26.43 19.62 -9.17
CA GLU A 166 -27.40 20.73 -9.03
C GLU A 166 -27.67 21.24 -10.44
N ARG A 167 -28.65 20.60 -11.11
CA ARG A 167 -29.46 21.27 -12.11
C ARG A 167 -30.21 22.41 -11.41
N GLN A 168 -29.61 23.58 -11.29
CA GLN A 168 -30.37 24.80 -11.00
C GLN A 168 -30.78 25.45 -12.32
N ILE A 169 -31.95 24.99 -12.79
CA ILE A 169 -32.86 25.81 -13.56
C ILE A 169 -33.42 26.83 -12.55
N ALA A 170 -32.90 28.06 -12.59
CA ALA A 170 -33.49 29.20 -11.88
C ALA A 170 -33.52 30.41 -12.82
N THR A 171 -34.53 30.42 -13.68
CA THR A 171 -35.46 31.53 -13.93
C THR A 171 -35.01 32.93 -13.48
N VAL A 172 -34.77 33.77 -14.50
CA VAL A 172 -35.06 35.23 -14.64
C VAL A 172 -34.05 36.24 -14.10
N PRO A 173 -33.73 37.24 -14.96
CA PRO A 173 -33.90 38.63 -14.54
C PRO A 173 -34.96 39.35 -15.40
N ARG A 174 -35.75 40.14 -14.65
CA ARG A 174 -36.89 40.95 -15.05
C ARG A 174 -36.46 42.14 -15.91
N ALA A 175 -37.31 42.46 -16.89
CA ALA A 175 -37.21 43.54 -17.87
C ALA A 175 -36.89 44.94 -17.31
N VAL A 176 -36.15 45.75 -18.10
CA VAL A 176 -36.52 47.10 -18.57
C VAL A 176 -35.70 47.41 -19.84
N GLY A 177 -36.37 47.79 -20.93
CA GLY A 177 -35.75 48.51 -22.06
C GLY A 177 -36.13 48.00 -23.46
N SER A 178 -37.28 48.43 -23.98
CA SER A 178 -37.53 48.54 -25.43
C SER A 178 -37.47 50.05 -25.79
N PRO A 179 -37.42 50.49 -27.08
CA PRO A 179 -37.65 49.73 -28.32
C PRO A 179 -36.66 50.07 -29.48
N VAL A 180 -36.77 49.37 -30.61
CA VAL A 180 -37.00 49.95 -31.95
C VAL A 180 -37.26 48.80 -32.93
N ALA A 181 -38.35 48.93 -33.68
CA ALA A 181 -38.90 47.97 -34.63
C ALA A 181 -38.20 48.06 -36.00
N LEU A 182 -38.07 46.92 -36.68
CA LEU A 182 -38.09 46.84 -38.14
C LEU A 182 -38.89 45.59 -38.57
N PRO A 183 -39.72 45.67 -39.63
CA PRO A 183 -40.68 44.64 -40.00
C PRO A 183 -40.17 43.75 -41.16
N GLY A 184 -40.81 42.58 -41.30
CA GLY A 184 -40.80 41.78 -42.52
C GLY A 184 -39.58 40.86 -42.63
N GLU A 185 -39.63 39.65 -43.16
CA GLU A 185 -40.59 38.92 -43.98
C GLU A 185 -40.24 37.42 -43.78
N GLY A 186 -41.20 36.53 -43.99
CA GLY A 186 -41.01 35.09 -43.85
C GLY A 186 -39.97 34.53 -44.83
N TYR A 187 -39.11 33.63 -44.36
CA TYR A 187 -38.27 32.81 -45.21
C TYR A 187 -38.41 31.33 -44.82
N ASP A 188 -38.86 30.58 -45.81
CA ASP A 188 -39.00 29.12 -45.88
C ASP A 188 -37.66 28.40 -45.64
N GLN A 189 -37.67 27.29 -44.91
CA GLN A 189 -36.48 26.58 -44.43
C GLN A 189 -35.73 25.76 -45.51
N ASP A 190 -36.12 25.86 -46.77
CA ASP A 190 -35.59 25.00 -47.83
C ASP A 190 -34.47 25.64 -48.68
N GLN A 191 -34.05 26.89 -48.40
CA GLN A 191 -32.93 27.55 -49.11
C GLN A 191 -31.58 27.54 -48.37
N LEU A 192 -31.49 26.95 -47.17
CA LEU A 192 -30.22 26.89 -46.43
C LEU A 192 -29.24 25.84 -46.95
N TRP A 193 -29.69 24.90 -47.80
CA TRP A 193 -28.85 23.80 -48.31
C TRP A 193 -28.12 24.11 -49.61
N GLU A 194 -28.50 25.16 -50.35
CA GLU A 194 -27.77 25.60 -51.55
C GLU A 194 -26.60 26.55 -51.25
N MET A 195 -26.52 27.12 -50.04
CA MET A 195 -25.43 28.03 -49.64
C MET A 195 -24.18 27.31 -49.11
N LEU A 196 -24.24 26.00 -48.84
CA LEU A 196 -23.12 25.22 -48.30
C LEU A 196 -22.31 24.45 -49.36
N GLU A 197 -22.74 24.41 -50.63
CA GLU A 197 -21.98 23.76 -51.72
C GLU A 197 -21.19 24.75 -52.62
N GLU A 198 -21.40 26.06 -52.51
CA GLU A 198 -20.75 27.10 -53.36
C GLU A 198 -19.64 27.91 -52.66
N ALA A 199 -19.04 27.38 -51.58
CA ALA A 199 -17.83 27.94 -50.99
C ALA A 199 -16.78 26.85 -50.77
N GLY A 200 -16.21 26.36 -51.86
CA GLY A 200 -15.01 25.54 -51.83
C GLY A 200 -13.78 26.33 -51.36
N LEU A 201 -13.62 26.46 -50.03
CA LEU A 201 -12.38 26.83 -49.33
C LEU A 201 -12.28 26.13 -47.96
#